data_AF-A0A2V1KDX6-F1
#
_entry.id   AF-A0A2V1KDX6-F1
#
_cell.length_a   1.000
_cell.length_b   1.000
_cell.length_c   1.000
_cell.angle_alpha   90.00
_cell.angle_beta   90.00
_cell.angle_gamma   90.00
#
_symmetry.space_group_name_H-M   'P 1'
#
loop_
_entity.id
_entity.type
_entity.pdbx_description
1 polymer ?
#
loop_
_entity_poly.entity_id
_entity_poly.type
_entity_poly.pdbx_seq_one_letter_code
_entity_poly.pdbx_strand_id
1 'polypeptide(L)'
;MNKAVRPLSLALVAYSTLLVIVGWVAVGQTGFSREFIASIVLATVGLAVMYFGHWHRNVWYLGAGTATVLLLCPTPLGLWPMIIGIVLAVAFFWIAYQDSSGGKMTW
;
A
#
# COMPACT_ATOMS: atom_id res chain seq x y z
N MET A 1 -11.50 -19.66 -5.85
CA MET A 1 -10.49 -19.01 -6.70
C MET A 1 -11.13 -17.93 -7.53
N ASN A 2 -11.25 -16.77 -6.91
CA ASN A 2 -11.76 -15.57 -7.52
C ASN A 2 -10.63 -14.94 -8.36
N LYS A 3 -10.75 -14.98 -9.70
CA LYS A 3 -9.69 -14.51 -10.61
C LYS A 3 -9.31 -13.04 -10.41
N ALA A 4 -10.14 -12.29 -9.68
CA ALA A 4 -9.97 -10.88 -9.38
C ALA A 4 -8.94 -10.57 -8.27
N VAL A 5 -8.56 -11.53 -7.42
CA VAL A 5 -7.72 -11.17 -6.26
C VAL A 5 -6.26 -10.88 -6.64
N ARG A 6 -5.72 -11.63 -7.60
CA ARG A 6 -4.38 -11.37 -8.17
C ARG A 6 -4.25 -9.98 -8.81
N PRO A 7 -5.11 -9.57 -9.76
CA PRO A 7 -4.99 -8.25 -10.38
C PRO A 7 -5.23 -7.11 -9.37
N LEU A 8 -6.13 -7.26 -8.40
CA LEU A 8 -6.33 -6.25 -7.35
C LEU A 8 -5.13 -6.11 -6.43
N SER A 9 -4.52 -7.24 -6.03
CA SER A 9 -3.28 -7.25 -5.27
C SER A 9 -2.16 -6.51 -6.01
N LEU A 10 -2.05 -6.76 -7.32
CA LEU A 10 -1.05 -6.13 -8.17
C LEU A 10 -1.30 -4.62 -8.35
N ALA A 11 -2.56 -4.23 -8.52
CA ALA A 11 -2.97 -2.83 -8.60
C ALA A 11 -2.63 -2.06 -7.32
N LEU A 12 -2.87 -2.68 -6.16
CA LEU A 12 -2.49 -2.14 -4.86
C LEU A 12 -0.98 -1.94 -4.75
N VAL A 13 -0.18 -2.96 -5.09
CA VAL A 13 1.28 -2.86 -5.04
C VAL A 13 1.77 -1.75 -5.98
N ALA A 14 1.29 -1.72 -7.22
CA ALA A 14 1.65 -0.68 -8.19
C ALA A 14 1.28 0.72 -7.69
N TYR A 15 0.06 0.88 -7.16
CA TYR A 15 -0.43 2.14 -6.61
C TYR A 15 0.44 2.62 -5.44
N SER A 16 0.69 1.76 -4.45
CA SER A 16 1.51 2.09 -3.29
C SER A 16 2.95 2.41 -3.68
N THR A 17 3.52 1.72 -4.66
CA THR A 17 4.87 2.03 -5.18
C THR A 17 4.91 3.42 -5.82
N LEU A 18 3.93 3.76 -6.67
CA LEU A 18 3.82 5.09 -7.26
C LEU A 18 3.66 6.17 -6.19
N LEU A 19 2.85 5.89 -5.16
CA LEU A 19 2.64 6.81 -4.05
C LEU A 19 3.96 7.13 -3.33
N VAL A 20 4.75 6.11 -3.00
CA VAL A 20 6.04 6.28 -2.33
C VAL A 20 7.04 7.03 -3.22
N ILE A 21 7.06 6.79 -4.53
CA ILE A 21 7.90 7.55 -5.48
C ILE A 21 7.51 9.04 -5.44
N VAL A 22 6.22 9.35 -5.56
CA VAL A 22 5.71 10.73 -5.49
C VAL A 22 6.02 11.35 -4.12
N GLY A 23 5.92 10.58 -3.04
CA GLY A 23 6.24 11.04 -1.70
C GLY A 23 7.71 11.42 -1.53
N TRP A 24 8.64 10.63 -2.06
CA TRP A 24 10.07 10.99 -2.07
C TRP A 24 10.35 12.27 -2.85
N VAL A 25 9.67 12.47 -4.00
CA VAL A 25 9.76 13.73 -4.76
C VAL A 25 9.26 14.91 -3.92
N ALA A 26 8.13 14.73 -3.22
CA ALA A 26 7.57 15.77 -2.34
C ALA A 26 8.53 16.12 -1.18
N VAL A 27 9.16 15.12 -0.55
CA VAL A 27 10.19 15.37 0.48
C VAL A 27 11.38 16.16 -0.06
N GLY A 28 11.81 15.86 -1.31
CA GLY A 28 12.86 16.62 -1.97
C GLY A 28 12.48 18.09 -2.20
N GLN A 29 11.22 18.35 -2.57
CA GLN A 29 10.70 19.70 -2.79
C GLN A 29 10.52 20.50 -1.50
N THR A 30 10.24 19.84 -0.36
CA THR A 30 10.09 20.50 0.95
C THR A 30 11.42 20.72 1.68
N GLY A 31 12.55 20.40 1.04
CA GLY A 31 13.88 20.64 1.62
C GLY A 31 14.28 19.63 2.69
N PHE A 32 13.78 18.39 2.63
CA PHE A 32 14.25 17.30 3.49
C PHE A 32 14.06 17.56 5.00
N SER A 33 12.91 18.11 5.39
CA SER A 33 12.58 18.26 6.80
C SER A 33 12.48 16.91 7.51
N ARG A 34 12.95 16.84 8.76
CA ARG A 34 13.12 15.58 9.52
C ARG A 34 11.82 14.79 9.65
N GLU A 35 10.71 15.48 9.85
CA GLU A 35 9.37 14.87 9.99
C GLU A 35 8.94 14.18 8.70
N PHE A 36 9.11 14.85 7.56
CA PHE A 36 8.78 14.30 6.25
C PHE A 36 9.68 13.14 5.86
N ILE A 37 10.99 13.22 6.16
CA ILE A 37 11.93 12.11 5.97
C ILE A 37 11.51 10.89 6.79
N ALA A 38 11.25 11.06 8.09
CA ALA A 38 10.86 9.95 8.95
C ALA A 38 9.59 9.27 8.43
N SER A 39 8.61 10.07 8.01
CA SER A 39 7.35 9.60 7.45
C SER A 39 7.54 8.80 6.16
N ILE A 40 8.29 9.34 5.17
CA ILE A 40 8.50 8.64 3.89
C ILE A 40 9.37 7.38 4.04
N VAL A 41 10.32 7.37 4.98
CA VAL A 41 11.12 6.18 5.29
C VAL A 41 10.22 5.08 5.86
N LEU A 42 9.33 5.40 6.81
CA LEU A 42 8.37 4.43 7.34
C LEU A 42 7.38 3.95 6.27
N ALA A 43 6.92 4.84 5.39
CA ALA A 43 6.10 4.45 4.24
C ALA A 43 6.84 3.48 3.31
N THR A 44 8.14 3.70 3.08
CA THR A 44 9.00 2.81 2.28
C THR A 44 9.16 1.44 2.94
N VAL A 45 9.31 1.38 4.27
CA VAL A 45 9.31 0.12 5.03
C VAL A 45 7.95 -0.58 4.91
N GLY A 46 6.84 0.17 5.02
CA GLY A 46 5.49 -0.35 4.79
C GLY A 46 5.32 -0.97 3.40
N LEU A 47 5.88 -0.33 2.36
CA LEU A 47 5.88 -0.87 1.01
C LEU A 47 6.66 -2.19 0.92
N ALA A 48 7.81 -2.32 1.59
CA ALA A 48 8.56 -3.57 1.65
C ALA A 48 7.75 -4.70 2.32
N VAL A 49 7.05 -4.41 3.43
CA VAL A 49 6.14 -5.36 4.10
C VAL A 49 4.98 -5.75 3.16
N MET A 50 4.47 -4.80 2.40
CA MET A 50 3.42 -5.04 1.40
C MET A 50 3.88 -5.99 0.29
N TYR A 51 5.08 -5.76 -0.27
CA TYR A 51 5.71 -6.66 -1.24
C TYR A 51 5.93 -8.06 -0.66
N PHE A 52 6.41 -8.14 0.59
CA PHE A 52 6.58 -9.40 1.29
C PHE A 52 5.24 -10.16 1.44
N GLY A 53 4.17 -9.46 1.80
CA GLY A 53 2.82 -10.02 1.89
C GLY A 53 2.26 -10.49 0.55
N HIS A 54 2.50 -9.73 -0.52
CA HIS A 54 2.16 -10.13 -1.89
C HIS A 54 2.88 -11.43 -2.28
N TRP A 55 4.19 -11.50 -2.05
CA TRP A 55 5.01 -12.67 -2.39
C TRP A 55 4.60 -13.93 -1.62
N HIS A 56 4.40 -13.81 -0.30
CA HIS A 56 4.01 -14.92 0.57
C HIS A 56 2.51 -15.21 0.54
N ARG A 57 1.75 -14.49 -0.30
CA ARG A 57 0.30 -14.64 -0.42
C ARG A 57 -0.39 -14.52 0.94
N ASN A 58 0.04 -13.56 1.76
CA ASN A 58 -0.53 -13.31 3.07
C ASN A 58 -1.27 -11.96 3.08
N VAL A 59 -2.59 -12.03 3.30
CA VAL A 59 -3.49 -10.86 3.28
C VAL A 59 -3.10 -9.84 4.36
N TRP A 60 -2.68 -10.31 5.53
CA TRP A 60 -2.39 -9.46 6.68
C TRP A 60 -1.16 -8.59 6.46
N TYR A 61 -0.08 -9.16 5.92
CA TYR A 61 1.13 -8.38 5.60
C TYR A 61 0.88 -7.39 4.45
N LEU A 62 0.13 -7.79 3.42
CA LEU A 62 -0.24 -6.89 2.33
C LEU A 62 -1.09 -5.73 2.85
N GLY A 63 -2.02 -6.05 3.74
CA GLY A 63 -2.89 -5.10 4.40
C GLY A 63 -2.20 -4.09 5.28
N ALA A 64 -1.37 -4.58 6.20
CA ALA A 64 -0.58 -3.75 7.10
C ALA A 64 0.34 -2.82 6.31
N GLY A 65 1.05 -3.34 5.31
CA GLY A 65 1.92 -2.53 4.46
C GLY A 65 1.15 -1.46 3.67
N THR A 66 -0.02 -1.79 3.15
CA THR A 66 -0.91 -0.82 2.48
C THR A 66 -1.31 0.31 3.44
N ALA A 67 -1.78 -0.02 4.64
CA ALA A 67 -2.17 0.97 5.63
C ALA A 67 -1.00 1.89 6.03
N THR A 68 0.19 1.32 6.25
CA THR A 68 1.40 2.08 6.55
C THR A 68 1.75 3.04 5.42
N VAL A 69 1.71 2.60 4.16
CA VAL A 69 1.97 3.46 3.00
C VAL A 69 0.94 4.59 2.92
N LEU A 70 -0.35 4.29 3.04
CA LEU A 70 -1.40 5.30 2.90
C LEU A 70 -1.41 6.36 4.01
N LEU A 71 -1.07 5.97 5.24
CA LEU A 71 -1.09 6.87 6.40
C LEU A 71 0.19 7.70 6.52
N LEU A 72 1.34 7.14 6.13
CA LEU A 72 2.64 7.75 6.37
C LEU A 72 3.31 8.31 5.12
N CYS A 73 2.79 8.04 3.92
CA CYS A 73 3.36 8.66 2.73
C CYS A 73 2.96 10.14 2.66
N PRO A 74 3.91 11.08 2.75
CA PRO A 74 3.62 12.48 2.47
C PRO A 74 3.21 12.62 1.00
N THR A 75 2.11 13.31 0.71
CA THR A 75 1.68 13.54 -0.67
C THR A 75 1.35 15.02 -0.90
N PRO A 76 1.70 15.59 -2.07
CA PRO A 76 1.40 16.98 -2.38
C PRO A 76 -0.06 17.20 -2.80
N LEU A 77 -0.83 16.12 -3.02
CA LEU A 77 -2.19 16.14 -3.55
C LEU A 77 -3.27 16.13 -2.46
N GLY A 78 -2.89 16.44 -1.21
CA GLY A 78 -3.79 16.41 -0.06
C GLY A 78 -4.28 14.99 0.26
N LEU A 79 -5.57 14.84 0.57
CA LEU A 79 -6.17 13.56 0.98
C LEU A 79 -6.55 12.65 -0.20
N TRP A 80 -6.51 13.14 -1.44
CA TRP A 80 -6.96 12.38 -2.62
C TRP A 80 -6.27 11.03 -2.79
N PRO A 81 -4.93 10.93 -2.67
CA PRO A 81 -4.28 9.63 -2.82
C PRO A 81 -4.64 8.65 -1.69
N MET A 82 -4.84 9.17 -0.47
CA MET A 82 -5.31 8.36 0.63
C MET A 82 -6.71 7.79 0.35
N ILE A 83 -7.63 8.61 -0.17
CA ILE A 83 -9.00 8.17 -0.51
C ILE A 83 -8.98 7.09 -1.60
N ILE A 84 -8.24 7.32 -2.70
CA ILE A 84 -8.13 6.35 -3.79
C ILE A 84 -7.54 5.03 -3.28
N GLY A 85 -6.47 5.11 -2.49
CA GLY A 85 -5.84 3.95 -1.88
C GLY A 85 -6.75 3.18 -0.93
N ILE A 86 -7.56 3.88 -0.12
CA ILE A 86 -8.54 3.25 0.78
C ILE A 86 -9.61 2.52 -0.05
N VAL A 87 -10.15 3.13 -1.11
CA VAL A 87 -11.15 2.47 -1.97
C VAL A 87 -10.58 1.20 -2.60
N LEU A 88 -9.34 1.25 -3.10
CA LEU A 88 -8.61 0.09 -3.65
C LEU A 88 -8.38 -0.99 -2.59
N ALA A 89 -7.94 -0.60 -1.39
CA ALA A 89 -7.73 -1.50 -0.26
C ALA A 89 -9.04 -2.20 0.12
N VAL A 90 -10.14 -1.46 0.29
CA VAL A 90 -11.46 -2.01 0.63
C VAL A 90 -11.92 -2.99 -0.44
N ALA A 91 -11.82 -2.65 -1.72
CA ALA A 91 -12.20 -3.54 -2.82
C ALA A 91 -11.40 -4.85 -2.80
N PHE A 92 -10.09 -4.75 -2.57
CA PHE A 92 -9.22 -5.91 -2.44
C PHE A 92 -9.56 -6.77 -1.22
N PHE A 93 -9.68 -6.17 -0.04
CA PHE A 93 -9.94 -6.91 1.20
C PHE A 93 -11.32 -7.56 1.19
N TRP A 94 -12.32 -6.90 0.62
CA TRP A 94 -13.65 -7.48 0.44
C TRP A 94 -13.59 -8.78 -0.36
N ILE A 95 -12.85 -8.77 -1.47
CA ILE A 95 -12.69 -9.92 -2.35
C ILE A 95 -11.76 -10.97 -1.73
N ALA A 96 -10.66 -10.56 -1.09
CA ALA A 96 -9.71 -11.45 -0.44
C ALA A 96 -10.35 -12.17 0.76
N TYR A 97 -11.21 -11.50 1.53
CA TYR A 97 -11.94 -12.10 2.65
C TYR A 97 -12.82 -13.27 2.20
N GLN A 98 -13.45 -13.16 1.03
CA GLN A 98 -14.30 -14.20 0.47
C GLN A 98 -13.52 -15.43 -0.06
N ASP A 99 -12.24 -15.28 -0.38
CA ASP A 99 -11.42 -16.33 -1.04
C ASP A 99 -10.21 -16.79 -0.20
N SER A 100 -10.04 -16.23 1.01
CA SER A 100 -8.94 -16.57 1.92
C SER A 100 -9.35 -17.67 2.92
N SER A 101 -8.50 -18.71 3.05
CA SER A 101 -8.57 -19.68 4.13
C SER A 101 -7.33 -19.53 5.02
N GLY A 102 -7.53 -19.21 6.30
CA GLY A 102 -6.44 -19.00 7.26
C GLY A 102 -5.53 -17.80 6.93
N GLY A 103 -6.04 -16.75 6.28
CA GLY A 103 -5.27 -15.54 5.93
C GLY A 103 -4.33 -15.68 4.74
N LYS A 104 -4.31 -16.86 4.09
CA LYS A 104 -3.59 -17.08 2.84
C LYS A 104 -4.48 -16.81 1.63
N MET A 105 -3.85 -16.19 0.64
CA MET A 105 -4.41 -15.76 -0.62
C MET A 105 -4.33 -16.89 -1.65
N THR A 106 -5.47 -17.28 -2.23
CA THR A 106 -5.54 -18.42 -3.17
C THR A 106 -5.62 -17.95 -4.62
N TRP A 107 -4.47 -17.75 -5.26
CA TRP A 107 -4.34 -17.53 -6.71
C TRP A 107 -3.00 -17.97 -7.27
#